data_AF-A0A1E7Z9V5-F1
#
_entry.id   AF-A0A1E7Z9V5-F1
#
_cell.length_a   1.000
_cell.length_b   1.000
_cell.length_c   1.000
_cell.angle_alpha   90.00
_cell.angle_beta   90.00
_cell.angle_gamma   90.00
#
_symmetry.space_group_name_H-M   'P 1'
#
loop_
_entity.id
_entity.type
_entity.pdbx_description
1 polymer ?
#
loop_
_entity_poly.entity_id
_entity_poly.type
_entity_poly.pdbx_seq_one_letter_code
_entity_poly.pdbx_strand_id
1 'polypeptide(L)'
;MTAENNKKRLLSLDVFRGLTMMAMIVVNSPNTYGELSHAHWEGIYFADLIFPFFIIIVGVAIALGFKNVIPDSPNLSAVLKKVWKRTFIMFALGMAVNLFYTHFEQVRVLGVLQRIALVYLACCYFAIYCTPRTIVKTGIAILLLYWLFILFIPAPGLPAGHLERGENIINWFDRFMPGMLWRGEWDPEGLLSTFPSVVTGIIGLLMGQIIISAKEDLKEAVMHLSVFGFLCFAIGCIWSLGFPFIKQIWSSSFVLATGGVGAMILACMVWYTDIRGYRAGTTLPVIFGANAITAYVLHVIIEKCLDWEINGTSVHQIWVDWSLQAGMSEFISATIWVLMFVGVCFIPVYWLWRKQIFIKI
;
A
#
# COMPACT_ATOMS: atom_id res chain seq x y z
N MET A 1 4.07 21.61 32.34
CA MET A 1 5.38 20.95 32.47
C MET A 1 5.83 20.49 31.10
N THR A 2 7.01 20.97 30.72
CA THR A 2 7.85 20.61 29.55
C THR A 2 7.18 20.58 28.18
N ALA A 3 7.22 21.75 27.53
CA ALA A 3 7.20 21.89 26.08
C ALA A 3 8.41 21.16 25.47
N GLU A 4 8.29 19.85 25.28
CA GLU A 4 9.16 19.13 24.36
C GLU A 4 8.85 19.60 22.94
N ASN A 5 9.93 19.86 22.22
CA ASN A 5 10.03 20.31 20.84
C ASN A 5 9.09 19.51 19.91
N ASN A 6 7.84 19.93 19.82
CA ASN A 6 6.78 19.20 19.13
C ASN A 6 6.99 19.43 17.63
N LYS A 7 7.86 18.60 17.01
CA LYS A 7 7.88 18.46 15.54
C LYS A 7 6.44 18.21 15.11
N LYS A 8 5.76 19.24 14.60
CA LYS A 8 4.35 19.18 14.20
C LYS A 8 4.14 17.97 13.32
N ARG A 9 3.56 16.92 13.89
CA ARG A 9 3.22 15.68 13.20
C ARG A 9 2.04 15.99 12.28
N LEU A 10 2.19 15.66 11.00
CA LEU A 10 1.19 15.97 9.97
C LEU A 10 -0.07 15.12 10.21
N LEU A 11 -1.19 15.74 10.61
CA LEU A 11 -2.41 14.98 10.92
C LEU A 11 -2.94 14.29 9.66
N SER A 12 -2.92 15.00 8.53
CA SER A 12 -3.38 14.47 7.23
C SER A 12 -2.73 13.15 6.87
N LEU A 13 -1.44 12.94 7.17
CA LEU A 13 -0.76 11.68 6.89
C LEU A 13 -1.27 10.54 7.78
N ASP A 14 -1.55 10.82 9.05
CA ASP A 14 -2.14 9.84 9.97
C ASP A 14 -3.57 9.47 9.54
N VAL A 15 -4.36 10.46 9.12
CA VAL A 15 -5.73 10.27 8.60
C VAL A 15 -5.71 9.48 7.29
N PHE A 16 -4.84 9.84 6.33
CA PHE A 16 -4.75 9.15 5.05
C PHE A 16 -4.34 7.69 5.24
N ARG A 17 -3.38 7.42 6.12
CA ARG A 17 -3.00 6.06 6.51
C ARG A 17 -4.15 5.29 7.14
N GLY A 18 -4.90 5.93 8.03
CA GLY A 18 -6.08 5.36 8.68
C GLY A 18 -7.18 4.98 7.70
N LEU A 19 -7.55 5.89 6.81
CA LEU A 19 -8.54 5.66 5.77
C LEU A 19 -8.12 4.53 4.83
N THR A 20 -6.84 4.51 4.42
CA THR A 20 -6.30 3.44 3.58
C THR A 20 -6.37 2.08 4.30
N MET A 21 -6.11 2.04 5.62
CA MET A 21 -6.25 0.83 6.44
C MET A 21 -7.69 0.36 6.55
N MET A 22 -8.63 1.27 6.80
CA MET A 22 -10.05 0.95 6.84
C MET A 22 -10.55 0.43 5.49
N ALA A 23 -10.18 1.12 4.40
CA ALA A 23 -10.55 0.73 3.04
C ALA A 23 -9.97 -0.65 2.67
N MET A 24 -8.75 -0.96 3.11
CA MET A 24 -8.14 -2.29 2.94
C MET A 24 -8.97 -3.40 3.61
N ILE A 25 -9.41 -3.20 4.86
CA ILE A 25 -10.25 -4.17 5.56
C ILE A 25 -11.59 -4.37 4.82
N VAL A 26 -12.16 -3.28 4.30
CA VAL A 26 -13.41 -3.31 3.53
C VAL A 26 -13.25 -4.13 2.25
N VAL A 27 -12.23 -3.85 1.44
CA VAL A 27 -12.07 -4.52 0.12
C VAL A 27 -11.55 -5.96 0.21
N ASN A 28 -10.89 -6.32 1.32
CA ASN A 28 -10.49 -7.69 1.59
C ASN A 28 -11.62 -8.56 2.15
N SER A 29 -12.74 -7.96 2.55
CA SER A 29 -13.86 -8.73 3.08
C SER A 29 -14.52 -9.57 1.96
N PRO A 30 -14.95 -10.81 2.27
CA PRO A 30 -15.64 -11.66 1.30
C PRO A 30 -16.95 -11.00 0.83
N ASN A 31 -17.32 -11.24 -0.44
CA ASN A 31 -18.48 -10.64 -1.12
C ASN A 31 -18.40 -9.12 -1.35
N THR A 32 -17.20 -8.58 -1.60
CA THR A 32 -17.06 -7.20 -2.08
C THR A 32 -17.56 -7.10 -3.53
N TYR A 33 -18.67 -6.40 -3.77
CA TYR A 33 -19.34 -6.30 -5.07
C TYR A 33 -18.86 -5.11 -5.93
N GLY A 34 -18.88 -5.30 -7.25
CA GLY A 34 -18.75 -4.22 -8.25
C GLY A 34 -17.39 -3.52 -8.22
N GLU A 35 -17.39 -2.19 -8.32
CA GLU A 35 -16.19 -1.35 -8.42
C GLU A 35 -15.34 -1.31 -7.13
N LEU A 36 -15.83 -1.89 -6.03
CA LEU A 36 -15.07 -2.09 -4.80
C LEU A 36 -14.15 -3.31 -4.88
N SER A 37 -14.30 -4.17 -5.89
CA SER A 37 -13.44 -5.34 -6.12
C SER A 37 -12.18 -4.98 -6.92
N HIS A 38 -11.30 -5.97 -7.14
CA HIS A 38 -10.10 -5.81 -7.96
C HIS A 38 -10.41 -5.90 -9.46
N ALA A 39 -9.66 -5.16 -10.27
CA ALA A 39 -9.63 -5.39 -11.71
C ALA A 39 -9.26 -6.84 -11.99
N HIS A 40 -10.00 -7.47 -12.90
CA HIS A 40 -9.67 -8.83 -13.31
C HIS A 40 -8.25 -8.90 -13.89
N TRP A 41 -7.89 -7.92 -14.73
CA TRP A 41 -6.56 -7.81 -15.31
C TRP A 41 -6.17 -6.35 -15.62
N GLU A 42 -6.90 -5.72 -16.53
CA GLU A 42 -6.71 -4.30 -16.90
C GLU A 42 -7.71 -3.38 -16.19
N GLY A 43 -7.27 -2.18 -15.89
CA GLY A 43 -8.08 -1.14 -15.27
C GLY A 43 -7.63 -0.80 -13.85
N ILE A 44 -8.30 0.19 -13.27
CA ILE A 44 -8.11 0.63 -11.89
C ILE A 44 -9.48 0.66 -11.24
N TYR A 45 -9.73 -0.26 -10.32
CA TYR A 45 -10.88 -0.19 -9.41
C TYR A 45 -10.45 0.30 -8.03
N PHE A 46 -11.43 0.53 -7.14
CA PHE A 46 -11.17 1.12 -5.83
C PHE A 46 -10.17 0.30 -5.00
N ALA A 47 -10.29 -1.04 -5.00
CA ALA A 47 -9.37 -1.91 -4.27
C ALA A 47 -7.93 -1.88 -4.80
N ASP A 48 -7.73 -1.51 -6.08
CA ASP A 48 -6.41 -1.46 -6.69
C ASP A 48 -5.60 -0.25 -6.24
N LEU A 49 -6.25 0.80 -5.74
CA LEU A 49 -5.61 2.01 -5.22
C LEU A 49 -4.98 1.81 -3.84
N ILE A 50 -5.52 0.90 -3.04
CA ILE A 50 -5.19 0.74 -1.62
C ILE A 50 -3.72 0.38 -1.41
N PHE A 51 -3.22 -0.61 -2.15
CA PHE A 51 -1.84 -1.07 -1.98
C PHE A 51 -0.81 -0.01 -2.41
N PRO A 52 -0.92 0.66 -3.57
CA PRO A 52 -0.11 1.83 -3.90
C PRO A 52 -0.15 2.93 -2.84
N PHE A 53 -1.32 3.22 -2.26
CA PHE A 53 -1.43 4.25 -1.23
C PHE A 53 -0.61 3.92 0.02
N PHE A 54 -0.59 2.66 0.47
CA PHE A 54 0.32 2.26 1.57
C PHE A 54 1.78 2.53 1.24
N ILE A 55 2.22 2.21 0.03
CA ILE A 55 3.59 2.43 -0.41
C ILE A 55 3.91 3.94 -0.46
N ILE A 56 2.99 4.76 -0.98
CA ILE A 56 3.13 6.23 -1.01
C ILE A 56 3.23 6.79 0.40
N ILE A 57 2.34 6.40 1.30
CA ILE A 57 2.34 6.83 2.71
C ILE A 57 3.67 6.48 3.39
N VAL A 58 4.20 5.28 3.13
CA VAL A 58 5.51 4.86 3.62
C VAL A 58 6.61 5.78 3.08
N GLY A 59 6.60 6.09 1.77
CA GLY A 59 7.53 7.03 1.15
C GLY A 59 7.47 8.43 1.80
N VAL A 60 6.27 9.00 1.96
CA VAL A 60 6.08 10.32 2.61
C VAL A 60 6.61 10.29 4.04
N ALA A 61 6.29 9.24 4.80
CA ALA A 61 6.76 9.08 6.18
C ALA A 61 8.29 8.97 6.28
N ILE A 62 8.95 8.30 5.32
CA ILE A 62 10.41 8.22 5.26
C ILE A 62 10.99 9.60 4.98
N ALA A 63 10.51 10.33 3.97
CA ALA A 63 11.01 11.66 3.65
C ALA A 63 10.92 12.61 4.86
N LEU A 64 9.77 12.63 5.56
CA LEU A 64 9.59 13.44 6.76
C LEU A 64 10.44 12.98 7.95
N GLY A 65 10.63 11.67 8.12
CA GLY A 65 11.38 11.09 9.23
C GLY A 65 12.90 11.24 9.08
N PHE A 66 13.40 11.17 7.85
CA PHE A 66 14.84 11.16 7.53
C PHE A 66 15.37 12.52 7.10
N LYS A 67 14.55 13.58 7.07
CA LYS A 67 14.92 14.92 6.60
C LYS A 67 16.19 15.55 7.24
N ASN A 68 16.59 15.09 8.42
CA ASN A 68 17.78 15.60 9.13
C ASN A 68 18.91 14.56 9.23
N VAL A 69 18.80 13.43 8.53
CA VAL A 69 19.84 12.41 8.51
C VAL A 69 20.89 12.84 7.50
N ILE A 70 22.13 13.02 7.97
CA ILE A 70 23.25 13.45 7.14
C ILE A 70 24.13 12.22 6.85
N PRO A 71 24.46 11.93 5.57
CA PRO A 71 25.51 10.97 5.23
C PRO A 71 26.79 11.35 5.96
N ASP A 72 27.48 10.38 6.57
CA ASP A 72 28.70 10.60 7.37
C ASP A 72 28.50 11.15 8.80
N SER A 73 27.25 11.27 9.26
CA SER A 73 27.01 11.48 10.69
C SER A 73 27.39 10.23 11.51
N PRO A 74 27.96 10.37 12.73
CA PRO A 74 28.29 9.24 13.59
C PRO A 74 27.06 8.39 13.96
N ASN A 75 25.86 8.95 13.83
CA ASN A 75 24.59 8.28 14.09
C ASN A 75 24.08 7.41 12.93
N LEU A 76 24.71 7.46 11.75
CA LEU A 76 24.25 6.74 10.55
C LEU A 76 24.16 5.23 10.77
N SER A 77 25.16 4.62 11.42
CA SER A 77 25.15 3.18 11.73
C SER A 77 23.95 2.78 12.59
N ALA A 78 23.59 3.60 13.59
CA ALA A 78 22.42 3.36 14.43
C ALA A 78 21.11 3.49 13.65
N VAL A 79 21.03 4.44 12.70
CA VAL A 79 19.89 4.61 11.79
C VAL A 79 19.76 3.40 10.87
N LEU A 80 20.85 2.96 10.23
CA LEU A 80 20.85 1.79 9.34
C LEU A 80 20.46 0.51 10.07
N LYS A 81 20.96 0.30 11.30
CA LYS A 81 20.53 -0.84 12.14
C LYS A 81 19.02 -0.83 12.39
N LYS A 82 18.42 0.35 12.64
CA LYS A 82 16.96 0.48 12.78
C LYS A 82 16.23 0.18 11.47
N VAL A 83 16.73 0.67 10.33
CA VAL A 83 16.16 0.39 9.00
C VAL A 83 16.16 -1.11 8.71
N TRP A 84 17.30 -1.78 8.91
CA TRP A 84 17.42 -3.23 8.71
C TRP A 84 16.54 -4.03 9.65
N LYS A 85 16.53 -3.70 10.95
CA LYS A 85 15.65 -4.34 11.93
C LYS A 85 14.18 -4.22 11.52
N ARG A 86 13.74 -3.02 11.15
CA ARG A 86 12.35 -2.78 10.74
C ARG A 86 11.99 -3.54 9.47
N THR A 87 12.88 -3.56 8.49
CA THR A 87 12.72 -4.31 7.24
C THR A 87 12.59 -5.80 7.52
N PHE A 88 13.48 -6.36 8.35
CA PHE A 88 13.46 -7.77 8.71
C PHE A 88 12.20 -8.17 9.48
N ILE A 89 11.79 -7.39 10.49
CA ILE A 89 10.57 -7.70 11.25
C ILE A 89 9.34 -7.60 10.35
N MET A 90 9.24 -6.59 9.47
CA MET A 90 8.11 -6.46 8.56
C MET A 90 8.05 -7.62 7.54
N PHE A 91 9.20 -8.07 7.05
CA PHE A 91 9.30 -9.25 6.19
C PHE A 91 8.91 -10.53 6.93
N ALA A 92 9.41 -10.74 8.15
CA ALA A 92 9.09 -11.90 8.98
C ALA A 92 7.60 -11.93 9.37
N LEU A 93 7.02 -10.77 9.68
CA LEU A 93 5.59 -10.62 9.94
C LEU A 93 4.76 -10.95 8.70
N GLY A 94 5.22 -10.53 7.51
CA GLY A 94 4.64 -10.93 6.23
C GLY A 94 4.64 -12.45 6.02
N MET A 95 5.76 -13.12 6.29
CA MET A 95 5.82 -14.58 6.20
C MET A 95 4.86 -15.26 7.19
N ALA A 96 4.78 -14.77 8.42
CA ALA A 96 3.85 -15.30 9.42
C ALA A 96 2.39 -15.14 8.96
N VAL A 97 2.01 -13.97 8.46
CA VAL A 97 0.66 -13.71 7.92
C VAL A 97 0.36 -14.60 6.72
N ASN A 98 1.31 -14.76 5.78
CA ASN A 98 1.13 -15.63 4.62
C ASN A 98 0.91 -17.09 5.03
N LEU A 99 1.61 -17.57 6.07
CA LEU A 99 1.46 -18.92 6.58
C LEU A 99 0.09 -19.16 7.22
N PHE A 100 -0.45 -18.17 7.93
CA PHE A 100 -1.84 -18.22 8.42
C PHE A 100 -2.84 -18.19 7.26
N TYR A 101 -2.56 -17.44 6.20
CA TYR A 101 -3.42 -17.35 5.02
C TYR A 101 -3.56 -18.69 4.28
N THR A 102 -2.49 -19.49 4.25
CA THR A 102 -2.46 -20.80 3.58
C THR A 102 -2.81 -21.97 4.50
N HIS A 103 -3.41 -21.71 5.67
CA HIS A 103 -3.72 -22.72 6.68
C HIS A 103 -2.53 -23.65 7.01
N PHE A 104 -1.30 -23.11 6.96
CA PHE A 104 -0.05 -23.86 7.18
C PHE A 104 0.25 -24.96 6.15
N GLU A 105 -0.48 -25.05 5.03
CA GLU A 105 -0.29 -26.09 4.03
C GLU A 105 0.85 -25.79 3.06
N GLN A 106 1.00 -24.52 2.65
CA GLN A 106 2.00 -24.09 1.68
C GLN A 106 2.63 -22.76 2.09
N VAL A 107 3.93 -22.60 1.86
CA VAL A 107 4.62 -21.34 2.19
C VAL A 107 4.64 -20.43 0.97
N ARG A 108 3.87 -19.34 1.02
CA ARG A 108 3.98 -18.22 0.07
C ARG A 108 5.04 -17.22 0.57
N VAL A 109 6.16 -17.11 -0.13
CA VAL A 109 7.29 -16.28 0.32
C VAL A 109 7.06 -14.79 0.07
N LEU A 110 6.57 -14.44 -1.13
CA LEU A 110 6.31 -13.06 -1.52
C LEU A 110 4.87 -12.66 -1.19
N GLY A 111 4.69 -11.42 -0.77
CA GLY A 111 3.40 -10.92 -0.33
C GLY A 111 3.45 -9.41 -0.11
N VAL A 112 2.30 -8.85 0.27
CA VAL A 112 2.10 -7.40 0.40
C VAL A 112 3.12 -6.80 1.38
N LEU A 113 3.27 -7.37 2.57
CA LEU A 113 4.19 -6.86 3.59
C LEU A 113 5.67 -6.99 3.16
N GLN A 114 6.03 -8.07 2.48
CA GLN A 114 7.37 -8.31 1.96
C GLN A 114 7.74 -7.27 0.89
N ARG A 115 6.83 -7.00 -0.05
CA ARG A 115 7.02 -5.93 -1.05
C ARG A 115 7.15 -4.57 -0.37
N ILE A 116 6.29 -4.24 0.61
CA ILE A 116 6.42 -2.98 1.38
C ILE A 116 7.79 -2.92 2.07
N ALA A 117 8.35 -4.05 2.54
CA ALA A 117 9.66 -4.09 3.18
C ALA A 117 10.80 -3.78 2.21
N LEU A 118 10.76 -4.37 1.01
CA LEU A 118 11.73 -4.09 -0.05
C LEU A 118 11.65 -2.63 -0.51
N VAL A 119 10.44 -2.11 -0.72
CA VAL A 119 10.23 -0.71 -1.11
C VAL A 119 10.67 0.25 0.02
N TYR A 120 10.37 -0.06 1.27
CA TYR A 120 10.83 0.69 2.44
C TYR A 120 12.36 0.78 2.47
N LEU A 121 13.05 -0.34 2.30
CA LEU A 121 14.51 -0.39 2.30
C LEU A 121 15.10 0.46 1.16
N ALA A 122 14.58 0.32 -0.06
CA ALA A 122 15.00 1.11 -1.21
C ALA A 122 14.74 2.61 -1.00
N CYS A 123 13.55 2.98 -0.49
CA CYS A 123 13.21 4.37 -0.21
C CYS A 123 14.09 4.97 0.89
N CYS A 124 14.43 4.22 1.94
CA CYS A 124 15.39 4.66 2.95
C CYS A 124 16.78 4.91 2.34
N TYR A 125 17.24 4.02 1.46
CA TYR A 125 18.50 4.22 0.73
C TYR A 125 18.47 5.52 -0.08
N PHE A 126 17.42 5.72 -0.89
CA PHE A 126 17.26 6.95 -1.68
C PHE A 126 17.16 8.21 -0.81
N ALA A 127 16.42 8.15 0.30
CA ALA A 127 16.25 9.29 1.19
C ALA A 127 17.55 9.70 1.90
N ILE A 128 18.45 8.74 2.18
CA ILE A 128 19.72 9.02 2.87
C ILE A 128 20.79 9.46 1.87
N TYR A 129 20.97 8.73 0.76
CA TYR A 129 22.16 8.85 -0.08
C TYR A 129 21.94 9.61 -1.39
N CYS A 130 20.70 9.87 -1.79
CA CYS A 130 20.42 10.46 -3.11
C CYS A 130 19.82 11.86 -3.01
N THR A 131 20.22 12.72 -3.95
CA THR A 131 19.58 14.03 -4.13
C THR A 131 18.20 13.90 -4.78
N PRO A 132 17.27 14.85 -4.59
CA PRO A 132 15.96 14.83 -5.25
C PRO A 132 16.04 14.64 -6.77
N ARG A 133 17.03 15.27 -7.43
CA ARG A 133 17.26 15.12 -8.87
C ARG A 133 17.64 13.68 -9.25
N THR A 134 18.50 13.03 -8.46
CA THR A 134 18.87 11.63 -8.66
C THR A 134 17.67 10.72 -8.47
N ILE A 135 16.86 10.95 -7.43
CA ILE A 135 15.65 10.18 -7.13
C ILE A 135 14.67 10.22 -8.32
N VAL A 136 14.40 11.41 -8.87
CA VAL A 136 13.53 11.58 -10.06
C VAL A 136 14.11 10.86 -11.27
N LYS A 137 15.40 11.05 -11.58
CA LYS A 137 16.05 10.39 -12.73
C LYS A 137 15.99 8.87 -12.62
N THR A 138 16.28 8.32 -11.45
CA THR A 138 16.22 6.87 -11.21
C THR A 138 14.80 6.35 -11.32
N GLY A 139 13.80 7.06 -10.78
CA GLY A 139 12.39 6.70 -10.93
C GLY A 139 11.96 6.62 -12.40
N ILE A 140 12.27 7.66 -13.19
CA ILE A 140 11.98 7.70 -14.62
C ILE A 140 12.70 6.56 -15.36
N ALA A 141 13.98 6.34 -15.06
CA ALA A 141 14.76 5.27 -15.67
C ALA A 141 14.15 3.89 -15.37
N ILE A 142 13.76 3.61 -14.12
CA ILE A 142 13.12 2.33 -13.76
C ILE A 142 11.82 2.14 -14.55
N LEU A 143 10.94 3.15 -14.62
CA LEU A 143 9.66 3.02 -15.33
C LEU A 143 9.83 2.81 -16.85
N LEU A 144 10.76 3.53 -17.47
CA LEU A 144 11.06 3.39 -18.90
C LEU A 144 11.73 2.06 -19.20
N LEU A 145 12.79 1.70 -18.47
CA LEU A 145 13.50 0.44 -18.69
C LEU A 145 12.59 -0.76 -18.44
N TYR A 146 11.74 -0.71 -17.41
CA TYR A 146 10.77 -1.76 -17.12
C TYR A 146 9.73 -1.93 -18.24
N TRP A 147 9.21 -0.81 -18.74
CA TRP A 147 8.27 -0.83 -19.86
C TRP A 147 8.91 -1.39 -21.14
N LEU A 148 10.11 -0.91 -21.50
CA LEU A 148 10.86 -1.38 -22.67
C LEU A 148 11.25 -2.86 -22.52
N PHE A 149 11.61 -3.30 -21.31
CA PHE A 149 11.91 -4.69 -21.01
C PHE A 149 10.73 -5.60 -21.35
N ILE A 150 9.51 -5.23 -20.92
CA ILE A 150 8.31 -6.02 -21.20
C ILE A 150 7.93 -5.98 -22.69
N LEU A 151 8.08 -4.82 -23.34
CA LEU A 151 7.71 -4.68 -24.75
C LEU A 151 8.65 -5.42 -25.71
N PHE A 152 9.96 -5.40 -25.45
CA PHE A 152 10.96 -5.86 -26.42
C PHE A 152 11.57 -7.21 -26.11
N ILE A 153 11.48 -7.71 -24.87
CA ILE A 153 12.07 -8.99 -24.50
C ILE A 153 10.98 -10.07 -24.44
N PRO A 154 10.98 -11.04 -25.37
CA PRO A 154 10.04 -12.15 -25.31
C PRO A 154 10.42 -13.12 -24.20
N ALA A 155 9.41 -13.65 -23.50
CA ALA A 155 9.61 -14.82 -22.67
C ALA A 155 9.72 -16.08 -23.55
N PRO A 156 10.44 -17.13 -23.11
CA PRO A 156 10.50 -18.39 -23.86
C PRO A 156 9.10 -18.94 -24.16
N GLY A 157 8.78 -19.08 -25.44
CA GLY A 157 7.47 -19.57 -25.91
C GLY A 157 6.37 -18.51 -26.06
N LEU A 158 6.67 -17.23 -25.81
CA LEU A 158 5.71 -16.12 -25.94
C LEU A 158 6.24 -15.00 -26.84
N PRO A 159 5.38 -14.29 -27.59
CA PRO A 159 5.81 -13.11 -28.35
C PRO A 159 6.19 -11.95 -27.41
N ALA A 160 7.06 -11.06 -27.90
CA ALA A 160 7.44 -9.87 -27.14
C ALA A 160 6.27 -8.88 -27.03
N GLY A 161 6.14 -8.20 -25.89
CA GLY A 161 5.07 -7.22 -25.66
C GLY A 161 3.70 -7.81 -25.38
N HIS A 162 3.59 -9.13 -25.20
CA HIS A 162 2.35 -9.76 -24.75
C HIS A 162 2.09 -9.39 -23.28
N LEU A 163 0.89 -8.86 -23.01
CA LEU A 163 0.48 -8.35 -21.70
C LEU A 163 -0.67 -9.14 -21.09
N GLU A 164 -1.07 -10.25 -21.71
CA GLU A 164 -2.21 -11.05 -21.23
C GLU A 164 -1.90 -11.77 -19.91
N ARG A 165 -2.98 -12.14 -19.22
CA ARG A 165 -2.94 -12.80 -17.92
C ARG A 165 -2.29 -14.17 -18.06
N GLY A 166 -1.18 -14.40 -17.37
CA GLY A 166 -0.42 -15.65 -17.44
C GLY A 166 0.60 -15.70 -18.58
N GLU A 167 0.46 -14.82 -19.56
CA GLU A 167 1.23 -14.84 -20.80
C GLU A 167 2.05 -13.55 -20.97
N ASN A 168 2.96 -13.31 -20.03
CA ASN A 168 3.90 -12.20 -20.10
C ASN A 168 5.21 -12.53 -19.38
N ILE A 169 6.26 -11.76 -19.64
CA ILE A 169 7.60 -12.02 -19.10
C ILE A 169 7.68 -11.93 -17.57
N ILE A 170 6.82 -11.14 -16.95
CA ILE A 170 6.77 -11.00 -15.49
C ILE A 170 6.20 -12.26 -14.88
N ASN A 171 5.04 -12.71 -15.37
CA ASN A 171 4.40 -13.95 -14.93
C ASN A 171 5.29 -15.16 -15.20
N TRP A 172 6.01 -15.19 -16.33
CA TRP A 172 6.98 -16.24 -16.62
C TRP A 172 8.14 -16.25 -15.61
N PHE A 173 8.68 -15.08 -15.27
CA PHE A 173 9.78 -14.99 -14.30
C PHE A 173 9.33 -15.38 -12.88
N ASP A 174 8.09 -15.06 -12.50
CA ASP A 174 7.56 -15.40 -11.18
C ASP A 174 7.58 -16.91 -10.91
N ARG A 175 7.59 -17.76 -11.93
CA ARG A 175 7.71 -19.23 -11.82
C ARG A 175 9.03 -19.69 -11.17
N PHE A 176 10.07 -18.85 -11.18
CA PHE A 176 11.34 -19.14 -10.51
C PHE A 176 11.36 -18.73 -9.04
N MET A 177 10.30 -18.07 -8.55
CA MET A 177 10.24 -17.64 -7.16
C MET A 177 10.01 -18.83 -6.22
N PRO A 178 10.67 -18.84 -5.04
CA PRO A 178 10.52 -19.93 -4.09
C PRO A 178 9.14 -19.90 -3.42
N GLY A 179 8.59 -21.10 -3.18
CA GLY A 179 7.33 -21.29 -2.47
C GLY A 179 6.10 -21.33 -3.38
N MET A 180 4.92 -21.18 -2.77
CA MET A 180 3.64 -21.13 -3.47
C MET A 180 3.46 -19.79 -4.18
N LEU A 181 2.97 -19.82 -5.42
CA LEU A 181 2.55 -18.65 -6.17
C LEU A 181 1.06 -18.40 -5.97
N TRP A 182 0.69 -17.15 -5.73
CA TRP A 182 -0.70 -16.79 -5.38
C TRP A 182 -1.75 -17.15 -6.44
N ARG A 183 -1.40 -17.01 -7.72
CA ARG A 183 -2.32 -17.32 -8.84
C ARG A 183 -2.08 -18.72 -9.40
N GLY A 184 -1.39 -19.59 -8.67
CA GLY A 184 -0.94 -20.90 -9.12
C GLY A 184 0.29 -20.81 -10.03
N GLU A 185 0.22 -20.00 -11.08
CA GLU A 185 1.31 -19.91 -12.08
C GLU A 185 2.19 -18.65 -11.97
N TRP A 186 1.75 -17.62 -11.24
CA TRP A 186 2.51 -16.38 -11.02
C TRP A 186 2.10 -15.71 -9.71
N ASP A 187 2.89 -14.71 -9.28
CA ASP A 187 2.64 -13.98 -8.04
C ASP A 187 2.56 -12.47 -8.30
N PRO A 188 1.40 -11.81 -8.05
CA PRO A 188 1.26 -10.36 -8.22
C PRO A 188 2.25 -9.54 -7.38
N GLU A 189 2.80 -10.15 -6.32
CA GLU A 189 3.79 -9.62 -5.41
C GLU A 189 5.25 -10.02 -5.77
N GLY A 190 5.45 -10.51 -7.00
CA GLY A 190 6.73 -10.92 -7.59
C GLY A 190 7.88 -9.92 -7.54
N LEU A 191 9.09 -10.42 -7.78
CA LEU A 191 10.34 -9.64 -7.66
C LEU A 191 10.48 -8.60 -8.79
N LEU A 192 10.17 -8.95 -10.04
CA LEU A 192 10.30 -7.99 -11.16
C LEU A 192 9.29 -6.85 -11.07
N SER A 193 8.05 -7.12 -10.68
CA SER A 193 7.04 -6.10 -10.43
C SER A 193 7.32 -5.28 -9.15
N THR A 194 8.30 -5.67 -8.33
CA THR A 194 8.76 -4.85 -7.19
C THR A 194 9.57 -3.63 -7.64
N PHE A 195 10.29 -3.67 -8.76
CA PHE A 195 11.03 -2.50 -9.28
C PHE A 195 10.13 -1.28 -9.53
N PRO A 196 9.06 -1.35 -10.34
CA PRO A 196 8.14 -0.22 -10.51
C PRO A 196 7.41 0.14 -9.19
N SER A 197 7.18 -0.81 -8.27
CA SER A 197 6.64 -0.49 -6.94
C SER A 197 7.58 0.36 -6.08
N VAL A 198 8.90 0.24 -6.25
CA VAL A 198 9.87 1.16 -5.64
C VAL A 198 9.63 2.58 -6.15
N VAL A 199 9.23 2.74 -7.42
CA VAL A 199 8.89 4.06 -7.96
C VAL A 199 7.61 4.62 -7.34
N THR A 200 6.61 3.80 -7.02
CA THR A 200 5.47 4.23 -6.19
C THR A 200 5.94 4.79 -4.84
N GLY A 201 6.95 4.17 -4.22
CA GLY A 201 7.57 4.67 -2.99
C GLY A 201 8.36 5.96 -3.21
N ILE A 202 9.07 6.08 -4.33
CA ILE A 202 9.76 7.31 -4.76
C ILE A 202 8.77 8.46 -4.94
N ILE A 203 7.59 8.24 -5.54
CA ILE A 203 6.53 9.25 -5.64
C ILE A 203 6.16 9.75 -4.23
N GLY A 204 6.01 8.84 -3.27
CA GLY A 204 5.82 9.21 -1.86
C GLY A 204 6.98 10.02 -1.26
N LEU A 205 8.24 9.65 -1.57
CA LEU A 205 9.40 10.45 -1.15
C LEU A 205 9.35 11.88 -1.70
N LEU A 206 9.03 12.03 -2.99
CA LEU A 206 8.90 13.33 -3.65
C LEU A 206 7.76 14.16 -3.03
N MET A 207 6.62 13.55 -2.75
CA MET A 207 5.52 14.19 -2.02
C MET A 207 5.95 14.69 -0.65
N GLY A 208 6.71 13.89 0.11
CA GLY A 208 7.27 14.31 1.39
C GLY A 208 8.29 15.44 1.25
N GLN A 209 9.12 15.43 0.20
CA GLN A 209 10.05 16.52 -0.12
C GLN A 209 9.31 17.82 -0.46
N ILE A 210 8.23 17.76 -1.24
CA ILE A 210 7.37 18.93 -1.54
C ILE A 210 6.86 19.56 -0.23
N ILE A 211 6.36 18.74 0.71
CA ILE A 211 5.89 19.21 2.02
C ILE A 211 7.02 19.85 2.83
N ILE A 212 8.21 19.25 2.83
CA ILE A 212 9.38 19.79 3.54
C ILE A 212 9.82 21.13 2.93
N SER A 213 9.86 21.22 1.61
CA SER A 213 10.28 22.40 0.86
C SER A 213 9.36 23.60 1.05
N ALA A 214 8.05 23.35 1.21
CA ALA A 214 7.05 24.38 1.50
C ALA A 214 7.15 24.95 2.94
N LYS A 215 8.01 24.38 3.81
CA LYS A 215 8.27 24.83 5.18
C LYS A 215 6.97 25.00 5.99
N GLU A 216 6.57 26.24 6.27
CA GLU A 216 5.37 26.59 7.05
C GLU A 216 4.17 26.94 6.15
N ASP A 217 4.39 27.18 4.86
CA ASP A 217 3.31 27.49 3.91
C ASP A 217 2.68 26.20 3.37
N LEU A 218 1.75 25.66 4.14
CA LEU A 218 1.00 24.48 3.72
C LEU A 218 0.13 24.71 2.48
N LYS A 219 -0.22 25.96 2.13
CA LYS A 219 -0.99 26.23 0.90
C LYS A 219 -0.11 26.00 -0.33
N GLU A 220 1.15 26.41 -0.27
CA GLU A 220 2.14 26.10 -1.30
C GLU A 220 2.33 24.58 -1.43
N ALA A 221 2.43 23.85 -0.31
CA ALA A 221 2.51 22.39 -0.32
C ALA A 221 1.30 21.75 -1.03
N VAL A 222 0.08 22.19 -0.73
CA VAL A 222 -1.16 21.69 -1.34
C VAL A 222 -1.18 21.97 -2.84
N MET A 223 -0.79 23.17 -3.27
CA MET A 223 -0.71 23.54 -4.69
C MET A 223 0.28 22.63 -5.43
N HIS A 224 1.51 22.51 -4.92
CA HIS A 224 2.54 21.68 -5.54
C HIS A 224 2.17 20.20 -5.57
N LEU A 225 1.58 19.65 -4.50
CA LEU A 225 1.08 18.28 -4.48
C LEU A 225 -0.04 18.07 -5.50
N SER A 226 -0.94 19.04 -5.66
CA SER A 226 -2.04 18.96 -6.62
C SER A 226 -1.54 18.98 -8.05
N VAL A 227 -0.60 19.89 -8.38
CA VAL A 227 0.00 19.98 -9.71
C VAL A 227 0.83 18.73 -10.02
N PHE A 228 1.69 18.31 -9.09
CA PHE A 228 2.47 17.08 -9.23
C PHE A 228 1.56 15.86 -9.42
N GLY A 229 0.51 15.75 -8.61
CA GLY A 229 -0.45 14.66 -8.68
C GLY A 229 -1.21 14.62 -10.01
N PHE A 230 -1.71 15.77 -10.46
CA PHE A 230 -2.40 15.88 -11.75
C PHE A 230 -1.49 15.52 -12.92
N LEU A 231 -0.24 16.00 -12.94
CA LEU A 231 0.73 15.68 -14.00
C LEU A 231 1.08 14.19 -14.02
N CYS A 232 1.36 13.58 -12.86
CA CYS A 232 1.59 12.14 -12.78
C CYS A 232 0.37 11.35 -13.29
N PHE A 233 -0.84 11.73 -12.86
CA PHE A 233 -2.06 11.08 -13.30
C PHE A 233 -2.27 11.18 -14.82
N ALA A 234 -2.14 12.39 -15.38
CA ALA A 234 -2.29 12.64 -16.81
C ALA A 234 -1.26 11.87 -17.65
N ILE A 235 0.01 11.85 -17.23
CA ILE A 235 1.06 11.06 -17.90
C ILE A 235 0.74 9.57 -17.81
N GLY A 236 0.26 9.08 -16.65
CA GLY A 236 -0.20 7.70 -16.49
C GLY A 236 -1.31 7.33 -17.47
N CYS A 237 -2.33 8.19 -17.63
CA CYS A 237 -3.42 8.01 -18.60
C CYS A 237 -2.96 8.06 -20.05
N ILE A 238 -2.01 8.92 -20.40
CA ILE A 238 -1.48 8.96 -21.77
C ILE A 238 -0.65 7.69 -22.05
N TRP A 239 0.17 7.25 -21.08
CA TRP A 239 0.97 6.04 -21.20
C TRP A 239 0.09 4.78 -21.24
N SER A 240 -1.08 4.78 -20.61
CA SER A 240 -1.98 3.62 -20.63
C SER A 240 -2.50 3.26 -22.02
N LEU A 241 -2.43 4.18 -22.99
CA LEU A 241 -2.73 3.91 -24.40
C LEU A 241 -1.78 2.87 -25.02
N GLY A 242 -0.53 2.77 -24.52
CA GLY A 242 0.47 1.81 -25.00
C GLY A 242 0.95 0.82 -23.94
N PHE A 243 0.65 1.06 -22.67
CA PHE A 243 0.93 0.13 -21.57
C PHE A 243 -0.21 0.19 -20.55
N PRO A 244 -1.25 -0.65 -20.69
CA PRO A 244 -2.48 -0.56 -19.90
C PRO A 244 -2.26 -0.58 -18.39
N PHE A 245 -3.25 -0.10 -17.65
CA PHE A 245 -3.22 -0.14 -16.19
C PHE A 245 -3.36 -1.58 -15.70
N ILE A 246 -2.25 -2.21 -15.37
CA ILE A 246 -2.22 -3.58 -14.85
C ILE A 246 -1.50 -3.58 -13.50
N LYS A 247 -2.27 -3.81 -12.42
CA LYS A 247 -1.74 -3.90 -11.05
C LYS A 247 -0.88 -5.15 -10.85
N GLN A 248 -1.26 -6.29 -11.43
CA GLN A 248 -0.60 -7.57 -11.17
C GLN A 248 0.86 -7.59 -11.65
N ILE A 249 1.19 -6.87 -12.71
CA ILE A 249 2.57 -6.63 -13.15
C ILE A 249 3.10 -5.27 -12.70
N TRP A 250 2.30 -4.49 -11.96
CA TRP A 250 2.68 -3.16 -11.49
C TRP A 250 3.17 -2.23 -12.61
N SER A 251 2.42 -2.19 -13.71
CA SER A 251 2.73 -1.42 -14.92
C SER A 251 3.11 0.04 -14.65
N SER A 252 3.96 0.62 -15.50
CA SER A 252 4.48 1.99 -15.33
C SER A 252 3.37 3.05 -15.38
N SER A 253 2.36 2.85 -16.23
CA SER A 253 1.16 3.69 -16.29
C SER A 253 0.37 3.64 -14.98
N PHE A 254 0.20 2.46 -14.40
CA PHE A 254 -0.47 2.24 -13.11
C PHE A 254 0.26 2.95 -11.96
N VAL A 255 1.59 2.89 -11.93
CA VAL A 255 2.40 3.60 -10.93
C VAL A 255 2.14 5.11 -10.96
N LEU A 256 2.15 5.71 -12.15
CA LEU A 256 1.95 7.15 -12.30
C LEU A 256 0.50 7.56 -12.02
N ALA A 257 -0.47 6.79 -12.50
CA ALA A 257 -1.89 7.05 -12.25
C ALA A 257 -2.22 7.00 -10.75
N THR A 258 -1.87 5.90 -10.08
CA THR A 258 -2.17 5.73 -8.65
C THR A 258 -1.33 6.66 -7.76
N GLY A 259 -0.08 6.93 -8.15
CA GLY A 259 0.77 7.95 -7.55
C GLY A 259 0.15 9.35 -7.62
N GLY A 260 -0.38 9.72 -8.78
CA GLY A 260 -1.05 10.98 -9.01
C GLY A 260 -2.30 11.16 -8.17
N VAL A 261 -3.18 10.14 -8.16
CA VAL A 261 -4.38 10.12 -7.30
C VAL A 261 -4.00 10.22 -5.82
N GLY A 262 -3.00 9.46 -5.37
CA GLY A 262 -2.52 9.52 -3.98
C GLY A 262 -1.99 10.90 -3.57
N ALA A 263 -1.30 11.60 -4.48
CA ALA A 263 -0.82 12.96 -4.26
C ALA A 263 -1.96 13.98 -4.13
N MET A 264 -2.98 13.90 -5.00
CA MET A 264 -4.15 14.77 -4.93
C MET A 264 -4.98 14.50 -3.66
N ILE A 265 -5.14 13.23 -3.26
CA ILE A 265 -5.81 12.88 -1.98
C ILE A 265 -5.03 13.46 -0.80
N LEU A 266 -3.70 13.31 -0.77
CA LEU A 266 -2.89 13.89 0.30
C LEU A 266 -3.02 15.42 0.34
N ALA A 267 -3.02 16.10 -0.82
CA ALA A 267 -3.24 17.54 -0.91
C ALA A 267 -4.59 17.95 -0.29
N CYS A 268 -5.67 17.25 -0.64
CA CYS A 268 -7.00 17.44 -0.07
C CYS A 268 -7.00 17.23 1.45
N MET A 269 -6.33 16.19 1.93
CA MET A 269 -6.24 15.91 3.37
C MET A 269 -5.47 17.01 4.12
N VAL A 270 -4.31 17.44 3.61
CA VAL A 270 -3.54 18.54 4.20
C VAL A 270 -4.38 19.81 4.28
N TRP A 271 -5.12 20.13 3.21
CA TRP A 271 -6.03 21.28 3.21
C TRP A 271 -7.16 21.15 4.24
N TYR A 272 -7.81 19.99 4.33
CA TYR A 272 -8.93 19.76 5.25
C TYR A 272 -8.49 19.73 6.72
N THR A 273 -7.40 19.04 7.06
CA THR A 273 -7.00 18.84 8.46
C THR A 273 -6.00 19.85 8.99
N ASP A 274 -4.96 20.17 8.21
CA ASP A 274 -3.83 20.96 8.70
C ASP A 274 -3.98 22.45 8.39
N ILE A 275 -4.65 22.82 7.27
CA ILE A 275 -4.93 24.23 6.93
C ILE A 275 -6.27 24.70 7.53
N ARG A 276 -7.38 24.01 7.22
CA ARG A 276 -8.71 24.37 7.75
C ARG A 276 -8.89 24.01 9.22
N GLY A 277 -8.04 23.13 9.76
CA GLY A 277 -8.08 22.72 11.16
C GLY A 277 -9.24 21.78 11.50
N TYR A 278 -9.97 21.25 10.50
CA TYR A 278 -11.11 20.39 10.76
C TYR A 278 -10.66 19.04 11.33
N ARG A 279 -11.32 18.63 12.42
CA ARG A 279 -11.07 17.36 13.11
C ARG A 279 -12.27 16.42 13.05
N ALA A 280 -13.42 16.90 12.59
CA ALA A 280 -14.63 16.09 12.40
C ALA A 280 -14.33 14.95 11.41
N GLY A 281 -14.68 13.72 11.81
CA GLY A 281 -14.45 12.52 11.01
C GLY A 281 -13.01 11.99 11.00
N THR A 282 -12.05 12.66 11.64
CA THR A 282 -10.63 12.22 11.64
C THR A 282 -10.29 11.20 12.71
N THR A 283 -11.07 11.13 13.80
CA THR A 283 -10.76 10.30 14.96
C THR A 283 -10.67 8.82 14.62
N LEU A 284 -11.67 8.29 13.91
CA LEU A 284 -11.73 6.88 13.54
C LEU A 284 -10.56 6.47 12.62
N PRO A 285 -10.26 7.21 11.53
CA PRO A 285 -9.04 7.00 10.75
C PRO A 285 -7.77 7.06 11.59
N VAL A 286 -7.62 8.07 12.45
CA VAL A 286 -6.40 8.20 13.28
C VAL A 286 -6.19 6.99 14.19
N ILE A 287 -7.26 6.41 14.74
CA ILE A 287 -7.18 5.19 15.56
C ILE A 287 -6.64 4.01 14.73
N PHE A 288 -7.19 3.77 13.55
CA PHE A 288 -6.68 2.73 12.64
C PHE A 288 -5.25 3.01 12.16
N GLY A 289 -4.94 4.27 11.86
CA GLY A 289 -3.62 4.69 11.38
C GLY A 289 -2.53 4.57 12.43
N ALA A 290 -2.86 4.80 13.71
CA ALA A 290 -1.90 4.77 14.81
C ALA A 290 -1.15 3.44 14.93
N ASN A 291 -1.84 2.33 14.69
CA ASN A 291 -1.31 0.96 14.75
C ASN A 291 -1.60 0.19 13.45
N ALA A 292 -1.38 0.83 12.29
CA ALA A 292 -1.75 0.30 10.99
C ALA A 292 -1.23 -1.14 10.73
N ILE A 293 0.05 -1.42 10.99
CA ILE A 293 0.59 -2.77 10.73
C ILE A 293 -0.07 -3.81 11.63
N THR A 294 -0.33 -3.47 12.90
CA THR A 294 -1.08 -4.35 13.81
C THR A 294 -2.50 -4.56 13.33
N ALA A 295 -3.19 -3.51 12.89
CA ALA A 295 -4.54 -3.62 12.32
C ALA A 295 -4.54 -4.53 11.09
N TYR A 296 -3.50 -4.44 10.23
CA TYR A 296 -3.32 -5.35 9.11
C TYR A 296 -3.12 -6.80 9.56
N VAL A 297 -2.20 -7.09 10.47
CA VAL A 297 -2.00 -8.48 10.90
C VAL A 297 -3.27 -9.06 11.52
N LEU A 298 -3.95 -8.25 12.31
CA LEU A 298 -5.13 -8.67 13.04
C LEU A 298 -6.34 -8.89 12.14
N HIS A 299 -6.56 -8.06 11.10
CA HIS A 299 -7.65 -8.32 10.16
C HIS A 299 -7.46 -9.68 9.46
N VAL A 300 -6.24 -10.01 9.02
CA VAL A 300 -5.99 -11.31 8.35
C VAL A 300 -6.24 -12.47 9.31
N ILE A 301 -5.76 -12.37 10.55
CA ILE A 301 -5.97 -13.43 11.54
C ILE A 301 -7.47 -13.60 11.82
N ILE A 302 -8.21 -12.51 12.05
CA ILE A 302 -9.65 -12.57 12.32
C ILE A 302 -10.40 -13.12 11.10
N GLU A 303 -10.10 -12.65 9.90
CA GLU A 303 -10.68 -13.15 8.65
C GLU A 303 -10.52 -14.67 8.54
N LYS A 304 -9.29 -15.18 8.70
CA LYS A 304 -9.03 -16.62 8.57
C LYS A 304 -9.60 -17.46 9.70
N CYS A 305 -9.74 -16.89 10.91
CA CYS A 305 -10.48 -17.55 11.98
C CYS A 305 -11.98 -17.65 11.66
N LEU A 306 -12.56 -16.67 10.97
CA LEU A 306 -13.98 -16.69 10.57
C LEU A 306 -14.24 -17.59 9.35
N ASP A 307 -13.26 -17.69 8.45
CA ASP A 307 -13.30 -18.57 7.29
C ASP A 307 -13.05 -20.04 7.65
N TRP A 308 -12.50 -20.33 8.83
CA TRP A 308 -12.20 -21.70 9.24
C TRP A 308 -13.47 -22.56 9.28
N GLU A 309 -13.50 -23.62 8.49
CA GLU A 309 -14.65 -24.50 8.40
C GLU A 309 -14.82 -25.35 9.67
N ILE A 310 -15.99 -25.25 10.29
CA ILE A 310 -16.41 -26.14 11.37
C ILE A 310 -17.57 -26.96 10.83
N ASN A 311 -17.39 -28.28 10.74
CA ASN A 311 -18.36 -29.22 10.14
C ASN A 311 -18.74 -28.89 8.68
N GLY A 312 -17.81 -28.37 7.89
CA GLY A 312 -18.00 -28.08 6.46
C GLY A 312 -18.69 -26.76 6.16
N THR A 313 -18.87 -25.88 7.16
CA THR A 313 -19.40 -24.51 6.99
C THR A 313 -18.55 -23.51 7.74
N SER A 314 -18.26 -22.36 7.12
CA SER A 314 -17.56 -21.24 7.77
C SER A 314 -18.55 -20.29 8.45
N VAL A 315 -18.06 -19.44 9.37
CA VAL A 315 -18.90 -18.43 10.04
C VAL A 315 -19.49 -17.44 9.03
N HIS A 316 -18.72 -17.11 7.99
CA HIS A 316 -19.18 -16.28 6.89
C HIS A 316 -20.34 -16.94 6.13
N GLN A 317 -20.23 -18.23 5.80
CA GLN A 317 -21.29 -18.94 5.11
C GLN A 317 -22.57 -19.02 5.95
N ILE A 318 -22.45 -19.27 7.26
CA ILE A 318 -23.59 -19.27 8.20
C ILE A 318 -24.30 -17.91 8.19
N TRP A 319 -23.56 -16.80 8.17
CA TRP A 319 -24.14 -15.46 8.07
C TRP A 319 -24.88 -15.26 6.75
N VAL A 320 -24.24 -15.61 5.63
CA VAL A 320 -24.84 -15.46 4.30
C VAL A 320 -26.14 -16.24 4.23
N ASP A 321 -26.13 -17.52 4.59
CA ASP A 321 -27.32 -18.38 4.53
C ASP A 321 -28.45 -17.84 5.42
N TRP A 322 -28.14 -17.44 6.65
CA TRP A 322 -29.13 -16.85 7.57
C TRP A 322 -29.72 -15.54 7.03
N SER A 323 -28.88 -14.65 6.51
CA SER A 323 -29.30 -13.33 6.03
C SER A 323 -30.20 -13.43 4.80
N LEU A 324 -29.89 -14.34 3.87
CA LEU A 324 -30.70 -14.59 2.68
C LEU A 324 -32.03 -15.25 3.05
N GLN A 325 -32.03 -16.19 4.01
CA GLN A 325 -33.27 -16.78 4.55
C GLN A 325 -34.14 -15.74 5.26
N ALA A 326 -33.55 -14.74 5.91
CA ALA A 326 -34.25 -13.61 6.51
C ALA A 326 -34.81 -12.60 5.48
N GLY A 327 -34.62 -12.85 4.18
CA GLY A 327 -35.13 -12.01 3.09
C GLY A 327 -34.26 -10.80 2.76
N MET A 328 -33.02 -10.74 3.27
CA MET A 328 -32.08 -9.67 2.90
C MET A 328 -31.57 -9.88 1.46
N SER A 329 -31.35 -8.78 0.73
CA SER A 329 -30.61 -8.86 -0.53
C SER A 329 -29.13 -9.15 -0.27
N GLU A 330 -28.46 -9.78 -1.23
CA GLU A 330 -27.03 -10.07 -1.19
C GLU A 330 -26.19 -8.83 -0.86
N PHE A 331 -26.53 -7.69 -1.47
CA PHE A 331 -25.84 -6.41 -1.23
C PHE A 331 -25.95 -5.94 0.23
N ILE A 332 -27.14 -6.02 0.82
CA ILE A 332 -27.37 -5.62 2.21
C ILE A 332 -26.64 -6.58 3.15
N SER A 333 -26.73 -7.89 2.90
CA SER A 333 -26.04 -8.91 3.69
C SER A 333 -24.53 -8.69 3.73
N ALA A 334 -23.90 -8.49 2.57
CA ALA A 334 -22.46 -8.23 2.50
C ALA A 334 -22.08 -6.88 3.14
N THR A 335 -22.89 -5.83 2.95
CA THR A 335 -22.62 -4.53 3.59
C THR A 335 -22.64 -4.64 5.11
N ILE A 336 -23.62 -5.34 5.67
CA ILE A 336 -23.70 -5.56 7.12
C ILE A 336 -22.51 -6.41 7.59
N TRP A 337 -22.16 -7.47 6.87
CA TRP A 337 -20.98 -8.29 7.18
C TRP A 337 -19.70 -7.45 7.25
N VAL A 338 -19.44 -6.64 6.22
CA VAL A 338 -18.27 -5.75 6.16
C VAL A 338 -18.26 -4.78 7.35
N LEU A 339 -19.39 -4.16 7.67
CA LEU A 339 -19.49 -3.23 8.80
C LEU A 339 -19.23 -3.94 10.15
N MET A 340 -19.78 -5.14 10.33
CA MET A 340 -19.51 -5.97 11.51
C MET A 340 -18.02 -6.33 11.58
N PHE A 341 -17.42 -6.77 10.48
CA PHE A 341 -16.02 -7.17 10.42
C PHE A 341 -15.06 -6.00 10.71
N VAL A 342 -15.32 -4.83 10.14
CA VAL A 342 -14.60 -3.59 10.48
C VAL A 342 -14.77 -3.24 11.96
N GLY A 343 -15.98 -3.41 12.51
CA GLY A 343 -16.26 -3.24 13.94
C GLY A 343 -15.45 -4.19 14.83
N VAL A 344 -15.38 -5.48 14.48
CA VAL A 344 -14.59 -6.48 15.20
C VAL A 344 -13.10 -6.13 15.15
N CYS A 345 -12.59 -5.73 13.98
CA CYS A 345 -11.20 -5.30 13.82
C CYS A 345 -10.90 -3.98 14.58
N PHE A 346 -11.90 -3.12 14.75
CA PHE A 346 -11.75 -1.84 15.45
C PHE A 346 -11.53 -2.01 16.96
N ILE A 347 -12.23 -2.95 17.62
CA ILE A 347 -12.15 -3.17 19.08
C ILE A 347 -10.70 -3.25 19.62
N PRO A 348 -9.84 -4.16 19.12
CA PRO A 348 -8.47 -4.31 19.61
C PRO A 348 -7.58 -3.11 19.27
N VAL A 349 -7.75 -2.50 18.10
CA VAL A 349 -6.99 -1.31 17.68
C VAL A 349 -7.35 -0.10 18.54
N TYR A 350 -8.64 0.06 18.84
CA TYR A 350 -9.14 1.07 19.76
C TYR A 350 -8.64 0.86 21.18
N TRP A 351 -8.59 -0.38 21.65
CA TRP A 351 -8.02 -0.71 22.96
C TRP A 351 -6.55 -0.29 23.06
N LEU A 352 -5.73 -0.63 22.05
CA LEU A 352 -4.33 -0.20 21.97
C LEU A 352 -4.21 1.33 21.98
N TRP A 353 -5.05 2.02 21.20
CA TRP A 353 -5.06 3.48 21.14
C TRP A 353 -5.46 4.11 22.48
N ARG A 354 -6.51 3.60 23.14
CA ARG A 354 -6.94 4.08 24.47
C ARG A 354 -5.82 3.91 25.51
N LYS A 355 -5.07 2.81 25.43
CA LYS A 355 -3.90 2.54 26.30
C LYS A 355 -2.63 3.29 25.88
N GLN A 356 -2.68 4.08 24.80
CA GLN A 356 -1.52 4.78 24.23
C GLN A 356 -0.36 3.84 23.87
N ILE A 357 -0.68 2.59 23.50
CA ILE A 357 0.28 1.60 23.06
C ILE A 357 0.43 1.74 21.55
N PHE A 358 1.60 2.20 21.10
CA PHE A 358 1.95 2.32 19.69
C PHE A 358 3.02 1.31 19.33
N ILE A 359 2.64 0.25 18.65
CA ILE A 359 3.55 -0.82 18.24
C ILE A 359 4.38 -0.30 17.07
N LYS A 360 5.64 0.02 17.34
CA LYS A 360 6.62 0.44 16.35
C LYS A 360 7.53 -0.75 16.03
N ILE A 361 7.73 -0.99 14.74
CA ILE A 361 8.59 -2.04 14.21
C ILE A 361 10.00 -1.52 13.98
#